data_AF-A0A9E3WS81-F1
#
_entry.id   AF-A0A9E3WS81-F1
#
_cell.length_a   1.000
_cell.length_b   1.000
_cell.length_c   1.000
_cell.angle_alpha   90.00
_cell.angle_beta   90.00
_cell.angle_gamma   90.00
#
_symmetry.space_group_name_H-M   'P 1'
#
loop_
_entity.id
_entity.type
_entity.pdbx_description
1 polymer ?
#
loop_
_entity_poly.entity_id
_entity_poly.type
_entity_poly.pdbx_seq_one_letter_code
_entity_poly.pdbx_strand_id
1 'polypeptide(L)'
;IFHQNQGAKARTQAEVQRLSRQRLRQESVVALEVRQAYAQYQRASEQLDLWRNEIRPQAEVAARAAAEGLKEDAVSLLVVLETSRQLNNALQQEILALADVQRAIAELERSVGRCLASPANSVDVFEQIDPPPPLPEDFAP
;
A
#
# COMPACT_ATOMS: atom_id res chain seq x y z
N ILE A 1 -30.42 44.01 44.73
CA ILE A 1 -30.85 43.15 43.60
C ILE A 1 -29.73 42.14 43.35
N PHE A 2 -29.92 40.86 43.68
CA PHE A 2 -28.91 39.81 43.49
C PHE A 2 -28.95 39.32 42.03
N HIS A 3 -27.83 39.41 41.31
CA HIS A 3 -27.74 39.08 39.89
C HIS A 3 -27.63 37.56 39.66
N GLN A 4 -28.76 36.85 39.70
CA GLN A 4 -28.85 35.41 39.40
C GLN A 4 -28.35 35.03 37.98
N ASN A 5 -28.24 36.02 37.08
CA ASN A 5 -27.76 35.82 35.71
C ASN A 5 -26.23 35.66 35.57
N GLN A 6 -25.44 35.97 36.60
CA GLN A 6 -23.97 35.88 36.52
C GLN A 6 -23.49 34.42 36.45
N GLY A 7 -24.15 33.51 37.16
CA GLY A 7 -23.84 32.07 37.09
C GLY A 7 -24.18 31.44 35.74
N ALA A 8 -25.31 31.82 35.14
CA ALA A 8 -25.69 31.36 33.79
C ALA A 8 -24.68 31.84 32.74
N LYS A 9 -24.25 33.11 32.80
CA LYS A 9 -23.20 33.67 31.93
C LYS A 9 -21.84 32.98 32.11
N ALA A 10 -21.45 32.68 33.35
CA ALA A 10 -20.21 31.97 33.63
C ALA A 10 -20.24 30.53 33.09
N ARG A 11 -21.38 29.83 33.18
CA ARG A 11 -21.55 28.47 32.63
C ARG A 11 -21.46 28.45 31.11
N THR A 12 -22.14 29.37 30.43
CA THR A 12 -22.08 29.45 28.96
C THR A 12 -20.68 29.82 28.47
N GLN A 13 -19.97 30.71 29.17
CA GLN A 13 -18.57 31.02 28.87
C GLN A 13 -17.64 29.81 29.06
N ALA A 14 -17.82 29.04 30.14
CA ALA A 14 -17.06 27.82 30.36
C ALA A 14 -17.35 26.75 29.29
N GLU A 15 -18.60 26.65 28.82
CA GLU A 15 -18.99 25.75 27.74
C GLU A 15 -18.34 26.12 26.40
N VAL A 16 -18.34 27.42 26.03
CA VAL A 16 -17.63 27.91 24.84
C VAL A 16 -16.12 27.64 24.92
N GLN A 17 -15.51 27.85 26.10
CA GLN A 17 -14.10 27.53 26.32
C GLN A 17 -13.82 26.02 26.21
N ARG A 18 -14.73 25.17 26.69
CA ARG A 18 -14.63 23.72 26.54
C ARG A 18 -14.71 23.30 25.08
N LEU A 19 -15.69 23.82 24.34
CA LEU A 19 -15.91 23.48 22.92
C LEU A 19 -14.75 23.97 22.04
N SER A 20 -14.21 25.17 22.28
CA SER A 20 -13.04 25.67 21.55
C SER A 20 -11.80 24.81 21.78
N ARG A 21 -11.53 24.40 23.04
CA ARG A 21 -10.44 23.46 23.34
C ARG A 21 -10.65 22.09 22.70
N GLN A 22 -11.89 21.61 22.66
CA GLN A 22 -12.23 20.35 22.00
C GLN A 22 -11.98 20.43 20.49
N ARG A 23 -12.39 21.54 19.85
CA ARG A 23 -12.13 21.79 18.44
C ARG A 23 -10.63 21.82 18.14
N LEU A 24 -9.84 22.59 18.89
CA LEU A 24 -8.39 22.68 18.68
C LEU A 24 -7.70 21.30 18.83
N ARG A 25 -8.17 20.49 19.79
CA ARG A 25 -7.69 19.12 19.96
C ARG A 25 -8.02 18.28 18.74
N GLN A 26 -9.25 18.34 18.24
CA GLN A 26 -9.68 17.59 17.05
C GLN A 26 -8.87 18.01 15.81
N GLU A 27 -8.66 19.30 15.59
CA GLU A 27 -7.82 19.81 14.50
C GLU A 27 -6.38 19.26 14.58
N SER A 28 -5.82 19.23 15.79
CA SER A 28 -4.47 18.69 16.03
C SER A 28 -4.38 17.17 15.78
N VAL A 29 -5.42 16.43 16.17
CA VAL A 29 -5.52 14.98 15.94
C VAL A 29 -5.57 14.67 14.45
N VAL A 30 -6.47 15.32 13.71
CA VAL A 30 -6.60 15.13 12.26
C VAL A 30 -5.29 15.46 11.54
N ALA A 31 -4.64 16.57 11.92
CA ALA A 31 -3.36 16.96 11.32
C ALA A 31 -2.21 15.97 11.62
N LEU A 32 -2.28 15.24 12.73
CA LEU A 32 -1.33 14.18 13.06
C LEU A 32 -1.64 12.90 12.29
N GLU A 33 -2.92 12.49 12.23
CA GLU A 33 -3.38 11.31 11.50
C GLU A 33 -2.99 11.38 10.02
N VAL A 34 -3.25 12.52 9.36
CA VAL A 34 -2.87 12.74 7.96
C VAL A 34 -1.35 12.64 7.76
N ARG A 35 -0.56 13.22 8.67
CA ARG A 35 0.91 13.13 8.60
C ARG A 35 1.41 11.70 8.77
N GLN A 36 0.80 10.95 9.69
CA GLN A 36 1.15 9.55 9.92
C GLN A 36 0.79 8.68 8.72
N ALA A 37 -0.40 8.83 8.16
CA ALA A 37 -0.83 8.10 6.97
C ALA A 37 0.07 8.42 5.76
N TYR A 38 0.44 9.68 5.57
CA TYR A 38 1.34 10.07 4.48
C TYR A 38 2.76 9.50 4.66
N ALA A 39 3.29 9.46 5.89
CA ALA A 39 4.57 8.84 6.18
C ALA A 39 4.54 7.32 5.95
N GLN A 40 3.41 6.66 6.25
CA GLN A 40 3.23 5.22 5.97
C GLN A 40 3.21 4.96 4.46
N TYR A 41 2.51 5.79 3.70
CA TYR A 41 2.50 5.72 2.23
C TYR A 41 3.90 5.84 1.65
N GLN A 42 4.67 6.87 2.04
CA GLN A 42 6.04 7.04 1.56
C GLN A 42 6.92 5.81 1.84
N ARG A 43 6.87 5.27 3.07
CA ARG A 43 7.63 4.07 3.43
C ARG A 43 7.23 2.86 2.59
N ALA A 44 5.93 2.65 2.37
CA ALA A 44 5.45 1.55 1.54
C ALA A 44 5.91 1.70 0.09
N SER A 45 5.90 2.93 -0.45
CA SER A 45 6.39 3.22 -1.80
C SER A 45 7.89 2.98 -1.93
N GLU A 46 8.70 3.47 -0.98
CA GLU A 46 10.15 3.21 -0.94
C GLU A 46 10.44 1.70 -0.87
N GLN A 47 9.65 0.95 -0.08
CA GLN A 47 9.79 -0.49 0.03
C GLN A 47 9.47 -1.21 -1.29
N LEU A 48 8.42 -0.79 -1.99
CA LEU A 48 8.07 -1.32 -3.31
C LEU A 48 9.19 -1.04 -4.32
N ASP A 49 9.71 0.19 -4.33
CA ASP A 49 10.79 0.59 -5.23
C ASP A 49 12.06 -0.25 -4.98
N LEU A 50 12.41 -0.50 -3.71
CA LEU A 50 13.53 -1.36 -3.34
C LEU A 50 13.36 -2.79 -3.89
N TRP A 51 12.20 -3.41 -3.68
CA TRP A 51 11.93 -4.77 -4.17
C TRP A 51 11.95 -4.83 -5.69
N ARG A 52 11.31 -3.86 -6.35
CA ARG A 52 11.12 -3.84 -7.80
C ARG A 52 12.39 -3.50 -8.57
N ASN A 53 13.17 -2.54 -8.08
CA ASN A 53 14.29 -1.96 -8.81
C ASN A 53 15.65 -2.51 -8.39
N GLU A 54 15.77 -3.07 -7.18
CA GLU A 54 17.05 -3.57 -6.67
C GLU A 54 17.01 -5.09 -6.46
N ILE A 55 16.09 -5.59 -5.63
CA ILE A 55 16.16 -6.97 -5.14
C ILE A 55 15.69 -7.99 -6.19
N ARG A 56 14.51 -7.79 -6.82
CA ARG A 56 14.01 -8.70 -7.84
C ARG A 56 14.97 -8.83 -9.03
N PRO A 57 15.49 -7.73 -9.62
CA PRO A 57 16.43 -7.84 -10.74
C PRO A 57 17.69 -8.63 -10.37
N GLN A 58 18.23 -8.43 -9.17
CA GLN A 58 19.39 -9.20 -8.69
C GLN A 58 19.07 -10.70 -8.57
N ALA A 59 17.90 -11.05 -8.01
CA ALA A 59 17.45 -12.43 -7.91
C ALA A 59 17.23 -13.08 -9.29
N GLU A 60 16.68 -12.33 -10.25
CA GLU A 60 16.52 -12.79 -11.64
C GLU A 60 17.87 -13.04 -12.32
N VAL A 61 18.86 -12.19 -12.09
CA VAL A 61 20.21 -12.37 -12.64
C VAL A 61 20.87 -13.61 -12.01
N ALA A 62 20.76 -13.79 -10.70
CA ALA A 62 21.31 -14.96 -10.02
C ALA A 62 20.67 -16.27 -10.50
N ALA A 63 19.34 -16.31 -10.66
CA ALA A 63 18.63 -17.47 -11.18
C ALA A 63 19.03 -17.79 -12.63
N ARG A 64 19.17 -16.77 -13.48
CA ARG A 64 19.66 -16.94 -14.86
C ARG A 64 21.09 -17.49 -14.91
N ALA A 65 22.00 -16.91 -14.14
CA ALA A 65 23.39 -17.35 -14.08
C ALA A 65 23.52 -18.80 -13.57
N ALA A 66 22.72 -19.19 -12.56
CA ALA A 66 22.70 -20.56 -12.07
C ALA A 66 22.17 -21.54 -13.12
N ALA A 67 21.12 -21.16 -13.88
CA ALA A 67 20.58 -21.98 -14.95
C ALA A 67 21.55 -22.16 -16.12
N GLU A 68 22.35 -21.14 -16.44
CA GLU A 68 23.43 -21.22 -17.44
C GLU A 68 24.56 -22.12 -16.94
N GLY A 69 25.03 -21.91 -15.71
CA GLY A 69 26.11 -22.72 -15.15
C GLY A 69 25.73 -24.19 -14.95
N LEU A 70 24.45 -24.54 -14.78
CA LEU A 70 24.00 -25.93 -14.78
C LEU A 70 24.14 -26.59 -16.16
N LYS A 71 23.88 -25.85 -17.24
CA LYS A 71 24.06 -26.35 -18.62
C LYS A 71 25.53 -26.61 -18.95
N GLU A 72 26.42 -25.86 -18.31
CA GLU A 72 27.87 -25.98 -18.44
C GLU A 72 28.48 -26.96 -17.41
N ASP A 73 27.64 -27.67 -16.62
CA ASP A 73 28.06 -28.52 -15.48
C ASP A 73 28.95 -27.78 -14.44
N ALA A 74 28.93 -26.44 -14.43
CA ALA A 74 29.71 -25.58 -13.55
C ALA A 74 29.08 -25.42 -12.15
N VAL A 75 27.76 -25.59 -12.04
CA VAL A 75 27.03 -25.57 -10.76
C VAL A 75 26.03 -26.72 -10.67
N SER A 76 25.73 -27.15 -9.44
CA SER A 76 24.81 -28.26 -9.20
C SER A 76 23.34 -27.84 -9.31
N LEU A 77 22.47 -28.82 -9.58
CA LEU A 77 21.01 -28.61 -9.61
C LEU A 77 20.47 -27.97 -8.32
N LEU A 78 21.06 -28.26 -7.17
CA LEU A 78 20.65 -27.67 -5.89
C LEU A 78 20.83 -26.14 -5.89
N VAL A 79 21.87 -25.62 -6.54
CA VAL A 79 22.10 -24.16 -6.65
C VAL A 79 21.01 -23.51 -7.51
N VAL A 80 20.59 -24.16 -8.60
CA VAL A 80 19.49 -23.67 -9.45
C VAL A 80 18.16 -23.63 -8.69
N LEU A 81 17.86 -24.68 -7.92
CA LEU A 81 16.63 -24.73 -7.12
C LEU A 81 16.61 -23.65 -6.03
N GLU A 82 17.76 -23.43 -5.37
CA GLU A 82 17.87 -22.40 -4.33
C GLU A 82 17.73 -20.98 -4.91
N THR A 83 18.40 -20.68 -6.02
CA THR A 83 18.25 -19.38 -6.70
C THR A 83 16.83 -19.17 -7.25
N SER A 84 16.18 -20.23 -7.74
CA SER A 84 14.77 -20.17 -8.16
C SER A 84 13.83 -19.90 -6.99
N ARG A 85 14.08 -20.52 -5.83
CA ARG A 85 13.34 -20.24 -4.59
C ARG A 85 13.52 -18.78 -4.16
N GLN A 86 14.74 -18.25 -4.23
CA GLN A 86 15.03 -16.85 -3.92
C GLN A 86 14.29 -15.88 -4.85
N LEU A 87 14.26 -16.17 -6.16
CA LEU A 87 13.48 -15.38 -7.13
C LEU A 87 11.99 -15.38 -6.80
N ASN A 88 11.41 -16.56 -6.54
CA ASN A 88 10.00 -16.67 -6.16
C ASN A 88 9.68 -15.89 -4.88
N ASN A 89 10.57 -15.94 -3.88
CA ASN A 89 10.41 -15.13 -2.68
C ASN A 89 10.45 -13.64 -3.01
N ALA A 90 11.37 -13.18 -3.86
CA ALA A 90 11.46 -11.77 -4.24
C ALA A 90 10.19 -11.29 -4.96
N LEU A 91 9.64 -12.09 -5.88
CA LEU A 91 8.38 -11.80 -6.56
C LEU A 91 7.21 -11.73 -5.58
N GLN A 92 7.14 -12.66 -4.63
CA GLN A 92 6.12 -12.63 -3.59
C GLN A 92 6.22 -11.36 -2.73
N GLN A 93 7.43 -10.95 -2.36
CA GLN A 93 7.63 -9.72 -1.58
C GLN A 93 7.26 -8.46 -2.37
N GLU A 94 7.54 -8.41 -3.68
CA GLU A 94 7.09 -7.29 -4.53
C GLU A 94 5.56 -7.17 -4.53
N ILE A 95 4.83 -8.28 -4.66
CA ILE A 95 3.36 -8.29 -4.65
C ILE A 95 2.83 -7.80 -3.28
N LEU A 96 3.43 -8.26 -2.19
CA LEU A 96 3.04 -7.80 -0.84
C LEU A 96 3.33 -6.31 -0.66
N ALA A 97 4.47 -5.82 -1.11
CA ALA A 97 4.81 -4.40 -1.05
C ALA A 97 3.82 -3.54 -1.87
N LEU A 98 3.39 -4.02 -3.03
CA LEU A 98 2.35 -3.34 -3.82
C LEU A 98 1.03 -3.29 -3.06
N ALA A 99 0.60 -4.39 -2.45
CA ALA A 99 -0.61 -4.43 -1.63
C ALA A 99 -0.52 -3.47 -0.43
N ASP A 100 0.65 -3.34 0.18
CA ASP A 100 0.89 -2.41 1.29
C ASP A 100 0.81 -0.95 0.85
N VAL A 101 1.34 -0.60 -0.34
CA VAL A 101 1.16 0.73 -0.94
C VAL A 101 -0.31 1.04 -1.14
N GLN A 102 -1.09 0.11 -1.71
CA GLN A 102 -2.52 0.32 -1.93
C GLN A 102 -3.29 0.51 -0.61
N ARG A 103 -2.93 -0.26 0.42
CA ARG A 103 -3.51 -0.08 1.76
C ARG A 103 -3.15 1.28 2.35
N ALA A 104 -1.91 1.73 2.20
CA ALA A 104 -1.47 3.03 2.71
C ALA A 104 -2.14 4.20 1.97
N ILE A 105 -2.42 4.06 0.67
CA ILE A 105 -3.22 5.04 -0.09
C ILE A 105 -4.63 5.11 0.49
N ALA A 106 -5.30 3.97 0.69
CA ALA A 106 -6.65 3.93 1.26
C ALA A 106 -6.71 4.55 2.67
N GLU A 107 -5.69 4.33 3.51
CA GLU A 107 -5.60 4.95 4.83
C GLU A 107 -5.37 6.47 4.75
N LEU A 108 -4.56 6.93 3.79
CA LEU A 108 -4.38 8.35 3.53
C LEU A 108 -5.69 9.01 3.06
N GLU A 109 -6.41 8.38 2.14
CA GLU A 109 -7.73 8.85 1.69
C GLU A 109 -8.72 8.96 2.85
N ARG A 110 -8.75 7.96 3.73
CA ARG A 110 -9.55 7.97 4.97
C ARG A 110 -9.18 9.14 5.87
N SER A 111 -7.89 9.39 6.09
CA SER A 111 -7.41 10.45 6.99
C SER A 111 -7.69 11.86 6.46
N VAL A 112 -7.64 12.06 5.13
CA VAL A 112 -7.91 13.35 4.48
C VAL A 112 -9.41 13.56 4.25
N GLY A 113 -10.21 12.49 4.29
CA GLY A 113 -11.66 12.54 4.06
C GLY A 113 -12.04 12.78 2.59
N ARG A 114 -11.12 12.51 1.66
CA ARG A 114 -11.35 12.62 0.21
C ARG A 114 -10.68 11.45 -0.51
N CYS A 115 -11.30 10.96 -1.58
CA CYS A 115 -10.60 10.11 -2.53
C CYS A 115 -9.50 10.92 -3.21
N LEU A 116 -8.28 10.38 -3.20
CA LEU A 116 -7.15 10.86 -3.99
C LEU A 116 -7.17 10.23 -5.38
N ALA A 117 -7.83 9.06 -5.51
CA ALA A 117 -8.33 8.56 -6.78
C ALA A 117 -9.49 9.44 -7.27
N SER A 118 -9.18 10.52 -7.98
CA SER A 118 -10.19 11.19 -8.81
C SER A 118 -10.76 10.14 -9.79
N PRO A 119 -12.09 9.95 -9.90
CA PRO A 119 -12.71 8.96 -10.78
C PRO A 119 -12.58 9.29 -12.28
N ALA A 120 -11.62 10.12 -12.68
CA ALA A 120 -11.30 10.34 -14.09
C ALA A 120 -10.30 9.32 -14.66
N ASN A 121 -9.71 8.41 -13.86
CA ASN A 121 -8.60 7.58 -14.37
C ASN A 121 -8.37 6.20 -13.73
N SER A 122 -9.39 5.56 -13.15
CA SER A 122 -9.21 4.23 -12.53
C SER A 122 -10.24 3.16 -12.93
N VAL A 123 -11.03 3.41 -13.97
CA VAL A 123 -11.84 2.37 -14.62
C VAL A 123 -11.18 2.11 -15.96
N ASP A 124 -10.35 1.06 -16.05
CA ASP A 124 -9.98 0.39 -17.32
C ASP A 124 -9.10 -0.86 -17.13
N VAL A 125 -8.58 -1.15 -15.92
CA VAL A 125 -7.63 -2.28 -15.77
C VAL A 125 -8.30 -3.66 -15.59
N PHE A 126 -9.62 -3.73 -15.37
CA PHE A 126 -10.31 -5.02 -15.13
C PHE A 126 -11.14 -5.56 -16.30
N GLU A 127 -11.21 -4.87 -17.45
CA GLU A 127 -12.08 -5.27 -18.57
C GLU A 127 -11.34 -5.90 -19.77
N GLN A 128 -10.04 -6.17 -19.65
CA GLN A 128 -9.30 -6.85 -20.73
C GLN A 128 -8.52 -8.06 -20.21
N ILE A 129 -9.28 -9.03 -19.71
CA ILE A 129 -8.89 -10.44 -19.79
C ILE A 129 -9.74 -11.02 -20.91
N ASP A 130 -9.17 -11.07 -22.12
CA ASP A 130 -9.78 -11.84 -23.21
C ASP A 130 -10.05 -13.26 -22.71
N PRO A 131 -11.25 -13.83 -22.96
CA PRO A 131 -11.49 -15.23 -22.62
C PRO A 131 -10.45 -16.09 -23.35
N PRO A 132 -9.88 -17.11 -22.69
CA PRO A 132 -8.92 -18.01 -23.33
C PRO A 132 -9.57 -18.60 -24.59
N PRO A 133 -8.80 -18.77 -25.68
CA PRO A 133 -9.32 -19.28 -26.94
C PRO A 133 -10.02 -20.62 -26.72
N PRO A 134 -11.17 -20.88 -27.39
CA PRO A 134 -11.86 -22.15 -27.28
C PRO A 134 -10.93 -23.29 -27.71
N LEU A 135 -10.92 -24.37 -26.93
CA LEU A 135 -10.11 -25.55 -27.22
C LEU A 135 -10.51 -26.13 -28.59
N PRO A 136 -9.54 -26.63 -29.39
CA PRO A 136 -9.83 -27.28 -30.66
C PRO A 136 -10.74 -28.52 -30.45
N GLU A 137 -11.72 -28.68 -31.34
CA GLU A 137 -12.80 -29.67 -31.26
C GLU A 137 -12.34 -31.16 -31.35
N ASP A 138 -11.04 -31.41 -31.47
CA ASP A 138 -10.46 -32.75 -31.62
C ASP A 138 -10.34 -33.56 -30.30
N PHE A 139 -10.80 -33.00 -29.18
CA PHE A 139 -10.61 -33.60 -27.83
C PHE A 139 -11.91 -34.04 -27.12
N ALA A 140 -13.03 -34.23 -27.81
CA ALA A 140 -14.20 -34.88 -27.22
C ALA A 140 -14.16 -36.42 -27.42
N PRO A 141 -14.47 -37.23 -26.39
CA PRO A 141 -14.42 -38.70 -26.44
C PRO A 141 -15.50 -39.34 -27.33
#